data_AF-A0A944SSG9-F1
#
_entry.id   AF-A0A944SSG9-F1
#
_cell.length_a   1.000
_cell.length_b   1.000
_cell.length_c   1.000
_cell.angle_alpha   90.00
_cell.angle_beta   90.00
_cell.angle_gamma   90.00
#
_symmetry.space_group_name_H-M   'P 1'
#
loop_
_entity.id
_entity.type
_entity.pdbx_description
1 polymer ?
#
loop_
_entity_poly.entity_id
_entity_poly.type
_entity_poly.pdbx_seq_one_letter_code
_entity_poly.pdbx_strand_id
1 'polypeptide(L)'
;MENQIFQLQYAMDTFYFLVCGALVMWMAAGFSMLEAGLVRAKNTTEILTKNVLLFAIASTAYLVVGYDIMYGGGVFLAGIDGGDTLVADALAASAEAGFDGGSVYSGASDFFFQVVFVATAMSIVSGAVAERMKLSAFAFFAVVMTAFIYPMEGSWTWGGNSVFGLYSLGDDFGFLDFAGSGIVHMAGAAAALAGVILLGARKGKYGANGEVKPIPGANLPLATLGTFILWMGWFGFNGGSVLKLGDMASANAVAMVFLNTNAAAAGGVIGALIIAKILFGKADLTMILNGALAGLVAITAGPDTPSPLVATLIGAAGGVLVVFSIIAMDKFKMDDPVGAISVHGVVGLWGLLAVPLTNSDASFTGQLVGAATIFVWVFVTSFIVWAVLKMVMGIRVTEEEEYAGVDISECGMEAYPEFTNS
;
A
#
# COMPACT_ATOMS: atom_id res chain seq x y z
N MET A 1 -8.38 -40.59 -9.40
CA MET A 1 -9.23 -39.80 -8.49
C MET A 1 -8.39 -38.84 -7.69
N GLU A 2 -7.37 -39.31 -6.96
CA GLU A 2 -6.46 -38.47 -6.16
C GLU A 2 -5.79 -37.34 -6.98
N ASN A 3 -5.16 -37.64 -8.11
CA ASN A 3 -4.60 -36.61 -9.01
C ASN A 3 -5.65 -35.59 -9.51
N GLN A 4 -6.91 -35.99 -9.65
CA GLN A 4 -7.97 -35.06 -10.07
C GLN A 4 -8.36 -34.11 -8.94
N ILE A 5 -8.29 -34.56 -7.68
CA ILE A 5 -8.52 -33.72 -6.50
C ILE A 5 -7.37 -32.72 -6.35
N PHE A 6 -6.11 -33.17 -6.47
CA PHE A 6 -4.96 -32.25 -6.43
C PHE A 6 -5.00 -31.20 -7.55
N GLN A 7 -5.37 -31.61 -8.77
CA GLN A 7 -5.58 -30.64 -9.86
C GLN A 7 -6.67 -29.63 -9.54
N LEU A 8 -7.77 -30.06 -8.92
CA LEU A 8 -8.84 -29.14 -8.52
C LEU A 8 -8.37 -28.18 -7.41
N GLN A 9 -7.64 -28.68 -6.40
CA GLN A 9 -7.08 -27.85 -5.33
C GLN A 9 -6.12 -26.81 -5.90
N TYR A 10 -5.16 -27.24 -6.73
CA TYR A 10 -4.23 -26.36 -7.45
C TYR A 10 -4.97 -25.29 -8.28
N ALA A 11 -6.02 -25.71 -9.01
CA ALA A 11 -6.81 -24.78 -9.82
C ALA A 11 -7.59 -23.77 -8.96
N MET A 12 -8.12 -24.19 -7.81
CA MET A 12 -8.84 -23.31 -6.88
C MET A 12 -7.90 -22.31 -6.21
N ASP A 13 -6.73 -22.75 -5.73
CA ASP A 13 -5.72 -21.88 -5.13
C ASP A 13 -5.18 -20.88 -6.17
N THR A 14 -4.85 -21.36 -7.39
CA THR A 14 -4.43 -20.49 -8.50
C THR A 14 -5.52 -19.49 -8.90
N PHE A 15 -6.78 -19.93 -9.03
CA PHE A 15 -7.90 -19.06 -9.35
C PHE A 15 -8.10 -17.98 -8.29
N TYR A 16 -7.95 -18.36 -7.02
CA TYR A 16 -8.08 -17.44 -5.90
C TYR A 16 -7.04 -16.32 -5.97
N PHE A 17 -5.77 -16.64 -6.22
CA PHE A 17 -4.71 -15.65 -6.42
C PHE A 17 -5.02 -14.70 -7.57
N LEU A 18 -5.49 -15.22 -8.71
CA LEU A 18 -5.83 -14.38 -9.87
C LEU A 18 -6.99 -13.42 -9.59
N VAL A 19 -8.05 -13.89 -8.92
CA VAL A 19 -9.20 -13.05 -8.59
C VAL A 19 -8.85 -12.02 -7.51
N CYS A 20 -8.15 -12.43 -6.45
CA CYS A 20 -7.68 -11.50 -5.43
C CYS A 20 -6.68 -10.49 -6.00
N GLY A 21 -5.75 -10.91 -6.85
CA GLY A 21 -4.84 -10.03 -7.57
C GLY A 21 -5.57 -9.04 -8.46
N ALA A 22 -6.66 -9.44 -9.14
CA ALA A 22 -7.48 -8.54 -9.93
C ALA A 22 -8.23 -7.49 -9.07
N LEU A 23 -8.72 -7.90 -7.89
CA LEU A 23 -9.32 -6.97 -6.92
C LEU A 23 -8.30 -5.96 -6.40
N VAL A 24 -7.07 -6.40 -6.10
CA VAL A 24 -5.98 -5.52 -5.67
C VAL A 24 -5.51 -4.62 -6.81
N MET A 25 -5.41 -5.12 -8.05
CA MET A 25 -5.14 -4.29 -9.22
C MET A 25 -6.17 -3.16 -9.37
N TRP A 26 -7.44 -3.46 -9.08
CA TRP A 26 -8.50 -2.45 -9.10
C TRP A 26 -8.32 -1.34 -8.03
N MET A 27 -7.51 -1.58 -7.00
CA MET A 27 -7.09 -0.51 -6.07
C MET A 27 -6.30 0.60 -6.78
N ALA A 28 -5.61 0.32 -7.90
CA ALA A 28 -4.94 1.35 -8.70
C ALA A 28 -5.95 2.39 -9.24
N ALA A 29 -7.15 1.95 -9.65
CA ALA A 29 -8.26 2.85 -9.98
C ALA A 29 -8.76 3.60 -8.74
N GLY A 30 -8.78 2.93 -7.57
CA GLY A 30 -9.12 3.53 -6.29
C GLY A 30 -8.20 4.69 -5.89
N PHE A 31 -6.88 4.47 -5.91
CA PHE A 31 -5.87 5.50 -5.68
C PHE A 31 -6.00 6.64 -6.69
N SER A 32 -6.17 6.31 -7.98
CA SER A 32 -6.36 7.33 -9.03
C SER A 32 -7.54 8.25 -8.72
N MET A 33 -8.70 7.70 -8.35
CA MET A 33 -9.90 8.50 -8.06
C MET A 33 -9.80 9.24 -6.72
N LEU A 34 -9.20 8.61 -5.70
CA LEU A 34 -8.96 9.22 -4.40
C LEU A 34 -8.07 10.46 -4.54
N GLU A 35 -6.91 10.28 -5.18
CA GLU A 35 -5.92 11.33 -5.36
C GLU A 35 -6.45 12.44 -6.28
N ALA A 36 -7.06 12.09 -7.42
CA ALA A 36 -7.70 13.06 -8.33
C ALA A 36 -8.77 13.91 -7.63
N GLY A 37 -9.52 13.33 -6.70
CA GLY A 37 -10.52 14.04 -5.91
C GLY A 37 -9.94 14.98 -4.86
N LEU A 38 -8.76 14.68 -4.32
CA LEU A 38 -8.12 15.41 -3.22
C LEU A 38 -7.06 16.43 -3.68
N VAL A 39 -6.55 16.34 -4.91
CA VAL A 39 -5.73 17.40 -5.51
C VAL A 39 -6.59 18.54 -6.07
N ARG A 40 -5.98 19.70 -6.30
CA ARG A 40 -6.60 20.82 -7.03
C ARG A 40 -6.84 20.47 -8.49
N ALA A 41 -7.89 21.03 -9.08
CA ALA A 41 -8.38 20.72 -10.43
C ALA A 41 -7.31 20.86 -11.53
N LYS A 42 -6.36 21.78 -11.36
CA LYS A 42 -5.24 22.05 -12.26
C LYS A 42 -4.08 21.04 -12.19
N ASN A 43 -4.22 19.99 -11.38
CA ASN A 43 -3.24 18.93 -11.16
C ASN A 43 -3.85 17.53 -11.31
N THR A 44 -5.07 17.45 -11.87
CA THR A 44 -5.83 16.20 -11.97
C THR A 44 -5.32 15.32 -13.12
N THR A 45 -5.00 15.88 -14.28
CA THR A 45 -4.38 15.11 -15.38
C THR A 45 -3.06 14.50 -14.96
N GLU A 46 -2.22 15.27 -14.26
CA GLU A 46 -0.90 14.82 -13.81
C GLU A 46 -1.01 13.66 -12.81
N ILE A 47 -1.91 13.76 -11.83
CA ILE A 47 -2.04 12.70 -10.82
C ILE A 47 -2.61 11.41 -11.41
N LEU A 48 -3.53 11.51 -12.39
CA LEU A 48 -4.04 10.36 -13.14
C LEU A 48 -2.93 9.73 -13.99
N THR A 49 -2.15 10.55 -14.69
CA THR A 49 -1.00 10.10 -15.49
C THR A 49 0.01 9.38 -14.61
N LYS A 50 0.31 9.93 -13.43
CA LYS A 50 1.21 9.36 -12.44
C LYS A 50 0.75 7.97 -11.99
N ASN A 51 -0.55 7.78 -11.71
CA ASN A 51 -1.10 6.50 -11.29
C ASN A 51 -1.07 5.43 -12.39
N VAL A 52 -1.36 5.78 -13.65
CA VAL A 52 -1.26 4.80 -14.75
C VAL A 52 0.20 4.45 -15.03
N LEU A 53 1.07 5.47 -15.06
CA LEU A 53 2.50 5.30 -15.32
C LEU A 53 3.18 4.48 -14.24
N LEU A 54 2.91 4.75 -12.95
CA LEU A 54 3.51 4.00 -11.84
C LEU A 54 3.12 2.52 -11.91
N PHE A 55 1.87 2.20 -12.25
CA PHE A 55 1.42 0.82 -12.31
C PHE A 55 2.16 0.04 -13.40
N ALA A 56 2.32 0.66 -14.57
CA ALA A 56 3.10 0.08 -15.67
C ALA A 56 4.59 -0.09 -15.31
N ILE A 57 5.19 0.91 -14.67
CA ILE A 57 6.58 0.85 -14.21
C ILE A 57 6.77 -0.23 -13.15
N ALA A 58 5.93 -0.26 -12.11
CA ALA A 58 5.98 -1.24 -11.04
C ALA A 58 5.86 -2.66 -11.60
N SER A 59 4.90 -2.87 -12.50
CA SER A 59 4.70 -4.16 -13.16
C SER A 59 5.93 -4.61 -13.94
N THR A 60 6.56 -3.69 -14.66
CA THR A 60 7.73 -3.98 -15.49
C THR A 60 8.99 -4.19 -14.65
N ALA A 61 9.27 -3.30 -13.71
CA ALA A 61 10.46 -3.36 -12.86
C ALA A 61 10.47 -4.59 -11.95
N TYR A 62 9.30 -4.93 -11.39
CA TYR A 62 9.14 -6.11 -10.56
C TYR A 62 9.27 -7.41 -11.38
N LEU A 63 8.72 -7.45 -12.60
CA LEU A 63 8.92 -8.55 -13.54
C LEU A 63 10.40 -8.76 -13.89
N VAL A 64 11.12 -7.67 -14.16
CA VAL A 64 12.52 -7.75 -14.59
C VAL A 64 13.41 -8.32 -13.49
N VAL A 65 13.26 -7.84 -12.24
CA VAL A 65 14.16 -8.25 -11.15
C VAL A 65 13.55 -8.21 -9.75
N GLY A 66 12.51 -7.42 -9.52
CA GLY A 66 11.96 -7.28 -8.16
C GLY A 66 11.41 -8.58 -7.59
N TYR A 67 10.71 -9.39 -8.38
CA TYR A 67 10.21 -10.69 -7.91
C TYR A 67 11.35 -11.67 -7.58
N ASP A 68 12.43 -11.63 -8.35
CA ASP A 68 13.63 -12.44 -8.08
C ASP A 68 14.28 -12.07 -6.74
N ILE A 69 14.42 -10.77 -6.45
CA ILE A 69 14.98 -10.30 -5.18
C ILE A 69 14.10 -10.71 -3.99
N MET A 70 12.78 -10.61 -4.15
CA MET A 70 11.83 -10.83 -3.06
C MET A 70 11.56 -12.32 -2.79
N TYR A 71 11.41 -13.13 -3.84
CA TYR A 71 10.94 -14.52 -3.76
C TYR A 71 11.79 -15.54 -4.55
N GLY A 72 12.83 -15.12 -5.29
CA GLY A 72 13.74 -16.03 -5.99
C GLY A 72 13.22 -16.61 -7.31
N GLY A 73 12.32 -15.91 -8.00
CA GLY A 73 11.72 -16.37 -9.26
C GLY A 73 12.57 -16.21 -10.54
N GLY A 74 13.85 -15.81 -10.43
CA GLY A 74 14.75 -15.55 -11.55
C GLY A 74 14.50 -14.23 -12.27
N VAL A 75 15.57 -13.61 -12.78
CA VAL A 75 15.49 -12.40 -13.62
C VAL A 75 14.59 -12.66 -14.82
N PHE A 76 13.70 -11.71 -15.13
CA PHE A 76 12.62 -11.86 -16.13
C PHE A 76 11.64 -13.01 -15.86
N LEU A 77 11.53 -13.45 -14.61
CA LEU A 77 10.70 -14.57 -14.18
C LEU A 77 11.15 -15.93 -14.75
N ALA A 78 12.42 -16.07 -15.15
CA ALA A 78 12.97 -17.29 -15.78
C ALA A 78 12.97 -18.54 -14.88
N GLY A 79 12.66 -18.40 -13.58
CA GLY A 79 12.48 -19.52 -12.65
C GLY A 79 11.02 -19.96 -12.49
N ILE A 80 10.07 -19.17 -13.01
CA ILE A 80 8.62 -19.44 -12.92
C ILE A 80 7.91 -19.35 -14.29
N ASP A 81 8.66 -19.07 -15.37
CA ASP A 81 8.15 -19.14 -16.72
C ASP A 81 7.97 -20.62 -17.09
N GLY A 82 6.76 -20.95 -17.54
CA GLY A 82 6.36 -22.34 -17.68
C GLY A 82 7.24 -23.20 -18.60
N GLY A 83 7.16 -24.51 -18.43
CA GLY A 83 7.82 -25.50 -19.28
C GLY A 83 7.03 -26.82 -19.37
N ASP A 84 7.54 -27.78 -20.15
CA ASP A 84 6.89 -29.06 -20.41
C ASP A 84 6.62 -29.90 -19.13
N THR A 85 7.26 -29.56 -18.01
CA THR A 85 7.17 -30.30 -16.73
C THR A 85 6.15 -29.74 -15.75
N LEU A 86 5.54 -28.57 -16.01
CA LEU A 86 4.67 -27.86 -15.04
C LEU A 86 3.61 -28.74 -14.36
N VAL A 87 2.94 -29.60 -15.13
CA VAL A 87 1.90 -30.48 -14.60
C VAL A 87 2.49 -31.57 -13.70
N ALA A 88 3.62 -32.15 -14.10
CA ALA A 88 4.29 -33.19 -13.33
C ALA A 88 4.85 -32.64 -12.01
N ASP A 89 5.49 -31.47 -12.07
CA ASP A 89 6.07 -30.80 -10.91
C ASP A 89 4.99 -30.35 -9.91
N ALA A 90 3.88 -29.76 -10.41
CA ALA A 90 2.75 -29.38 -9.57
C ALA A 90 2.08 -30.58 -8.91
N LEU A 91 1.89 -31.70 -9.62
CA LEU A 91 1.34 -32.92 -9.03
C LEU A 91 2.26 -33.51 -7.97
N ALA A 92 3.57 -33.51 -8.20
CA ALA A 92 4.55 -33.98 -7.23
C ALA A 92 4.52 -33.12 -5.95
N ALA A 93 4.52 -31.79 -6.10
CA ALA A 93 4.44 -30.85 -4.99
C ALA A 93 3.11 -30.95 -4.23
N SER A 94 1.97 -31.05 -4.92
CA SER A 94 0.66 -31.26 -4.27
C SER A 94 0.61 -32.57 -3.49
N ALA A 95 1.21 -33.64 -4.03
CA ALA A 95 1.26 -34.93 -3.34
C ALA A 95 2.17 -34.87 -2.10
N GLU A 96 3.29 -34.13 -2.17
CA GLU A 96 4.21 -33.93 -1.04
C GLU A 96 3.57 -33.08 0.07
N ALA A 97 2.94 -31.97 -0.27
CA ALA A 97 2.23 -31.11 0.68
C ALA A 97 1.02 -31.85 1.29
N GLY A 98 0.34 -32.67 0.50
CA GLY A 98 -0.92 -33.31 0.89
C GLY A 98 -2.07 -32.32 1.00
N PHE A 99 -3.24 -32.80 1.42
CA PHE A 99 -4.45 -31.97 1.49
C PHE A 99 -4.38 -30.90 2.60
N ASP A 100 -3.77 -31.26 3.73
CA ASP A 100 -3.64 -30.39 4.90
C ASP A 100 -2.36 -29.53 4.88
N GLY A 101 -1.49 -29.68 3.88
CA GLY A 101 -0.24 -28.93 3.75
C GLY A 101 -0.42 -27.52 3.21
N GLY A 102 0.71 -26.88 2.87
CA GLY A 102 0.73 -25.56 2.23
C GLY A 102 0.03 -25.56 0.87
N SER A 103 -0.30 -24.35 0.40
CA SER A 103 -0.87 -24.15 -0.92
C SER A 103 0.13 -24.49 -2.03
N VAL A 104 -0.34 -25.13 -3.10
CA VAL A 104 0.44 -25.35 -4.32
C VAL A 104 -0.33 -24.70 -5.46
N TYR A 105 0.25 -23.67 -6.07
CA TYR A 105 -0.39 -22.85 -7.11
C TYR A 105 0.60 -22.51 -8.23
N SER A 106 0.10 -21.90 -9.29
CA SER A 106 0.94 -21.41 -10.37
C SER A 106 1.84 -20.26 -9.90
N GLY A 107 3.16 -20.37 -10.11
CA GLY A 107 4.10 -19.28 -9.80
C GLY A 107 3.76 -17.96 -10.51
N ALA A 108 3.21 -18.02 -11.74
CA ALA A 108 2.74 -16.84 -12.45
C ALA A 108 1.54 -16.16 -11.76
N SER A 109 0.70 -16.91 -11.05
CA SER A 109 -0.40 -16.35 -10.28
C SER A 109 0.07 -15.67 -9.00
N ASP A 110 1.11 -16.19 -8.35
CA ASP A 110 1.78 -15.51 -7.24
C ASP A 110 2.47 -14.24 -7.71
N PHE A 111 3.26 -14.27 -8.79
CA PHE A 111 3.82 -13.04 -9.37
C PHE A 111 2.75 -11.97 -9.60
N PHE A 112 1.62 -12.31 -10.21
CA PHE A 112 0.53 -11.36 -10.43
C PHE A 112 -0.10 -10.84 -9.13
N PHE A 113 -0.19 -11.68 -8.10
CA PHE A 113 -0.66 -11.27 -6.80
C PHE A 113 0.34 -10.35 -6.08
N GLN A 114 1.64 -10.63 -6.14
CA GLN A 114 2.68 -9.83 -5.48
C GLN A 114 2.96 -8.50 -6.19
N VAL A 115 2.88 -8.47 -7.52
CA VAL A 115 3.19 -7.25 -8.29
C VAL A 115 2.22 -6.10 -7.99
N VAL A 116 0.98 -6.42 -7.63
CA VAL A 116 -0.02 -5.41 -7.27
C VAL A 116 0.20 -4.86 -5.85
N PHE A 117 0.94 -5.55 -4.98
CA PHE A 117 1.33 -5.07 -3.65
C PHE A 117 2.48 -4.07 -3.73
N VAL A 118 3.52 -4.36 -4.52
CA VAL A 118 4.61 -3.39 -4.77
C VAL A 118 4.11 -2.15 -5.51
N ALA A 119 3.17 -2.32 -6.46
CA ALA A 119 2.50 -1.19 -7.10
C ALA A 119 1.72 -0.34 -6.08
N THR A 120 1.02 -0.99 -5.14
CA THR A 120 0.30 -0.32 -4.04
C THR A 120 1.27 0.48 -3.14
N ALA A 121 2.41 -0.11 -2.74
CA ALA A 121 3.42 0.60 -1.96
C ALA A 121 3.92 1.87 -2.69
N MET A 122 4.11 1.79 -4.02
CA MET A 122 4.52 2.93 -4.84
C MET A 122 3.40 3.97 -5.02
N SER A 123 2.13 3.55 -5.12
CA SER A 123 0.98 4.47 -5.18
C SER A 123 0.88 5.37 -3.94
N ILE A 124 1.23 4.87 -2.75
CA ILE A 124 1.25 5.68 -1.52
C ILE A 124 2.16 6.92 -1.67
N VAL A 125 3.27 6.78 -2.39
CA VAL A 125 4.18 7.89 -2.69
C VAL A 125 3.53 8.91 -3.61
N SER A 126 2.73 8.48 -4.59
CA SER A 126 2.04 9.35 -5.57
C SER A 126 1.24 10.45 -4.90
N GLY A 127 0.27 10.06 -4.05
CA GLY A 127 -0.59 11.01 -3.35
C GLY A 127 0.18 11.95 -2.42
N ALA A 128 1.16 11.44 -1.67
CA ALA A 128 1.99 12.24 -0.77
C ALA A 128 2.84 13.28 -1.53
N VAL A 129 3.18 12.98 -2.79
CA VAL A 129 3.98 13.88 -3.63
C VAL A 129 3.20 14.64 -4.71
N ALA A 130 1.88 14.67 -4.64
CA ALA A 130 1.07 15.32 -5.67
C ALA A 130 1.29 16.84 -5.78
N GLU A 131 0.96 17.40 -6.96
CA GLU A 131 0.91 18.83 -7.31
C GLU A 131 2.22 19.62 -7.44
N ARG A 132 3.38 19.07 -7.01
CA ARG A 132 4.68 19.76 -7.17
C ARG A 132 5.84 18.89 -7.59
N MET A 133 5.64 17.58 -7.66
CA MET A 133 6.66 16.64 -8.08
C MET A 133 6.80 16.68 -9.60
N LYS A 134 8.03 16.69 -10.11
CA LYS A 134 8.27 16.45 -11.55
C LYS A 134 7.94 15.00 -11.90
N LEU A 135 7.17 14.77 -12.95
CA LEU A 135 6.70 13.45 -13.35
C LEU A 135 7.86 12.52 -13.71
N SER A 136 8.89 13.04 -14.38
CA SER A 136 10.09 12.29 -14.74
C SER A 136 10.90 11.82 -13.52
N ALA A 137 11.10 12.67 -12.52
CA ALA A 137 11.77 12.30 -11.28
C ALA A 137 10.98 11.23 -10.50
N PHE A 138 9.64 11.35 -10.49
CA PHE A 138 8.76 10.35 -9.92
C PHE A 138 8.88 9.00 -10.65
N ALA A 139 8.90 8.98 -11.99
CA ALA A 139 9.04 7.76 -12.78
C ALA A 139 10.37 7.04 -12.51
N PHE A 140 11.49 7.78 -12.43
CA PHE A 140 12.78 7.20 -12.06
C PHE A 140 12.78 6.61 -10.65
N PHE A 141 12.18 7.30 -9.69
CA PHE A 141 12.05 6.76 -8.34
C PHE A 141 11.17 5.51 -8.32
N ALA A 142 10.07 5.48 -9.08
CA ALA A 142 9.20 4.32 -9.19
C ALA A 142 9.96 3.08 -9.67
N VAL A 143 10.86 3.22 -10.65
CA VAL A 143 11.74 2.12 -11.09
C VAL A 143 12.59 1.60 -9.93
N VAL A 144 13.30 2.48 -9.22
CA VAL A 144 14.22 2.05 -8.14
C VAL A 144 13.47 1.45 -6.94
N MET A 145 12.36 2.07 -6.55
CA MET A 145 11.53 1.60 -5.45
C MET A 145 11.00 0.20 -5.70
N THR A 146 10.46 -0.04 -6.90
CA THR A 146 9.77 -1.29 -7.25
C THR A 146 10.70 -2.39 -7.77
N ALA A 147 11.87 -2.03 -8.29
CA ALA A 147 12.91 -3.00 -8.66
C ALA A 147 13.76 -3.47 -7.47
N PHE A 148 13.98 -2.62 -6.46
CA PHE A 148 14.98 -2.91 -5.43
C PHE A 148 14.56 -2.59 -4.00
N ILE A 149 14.14 -1.36 -3.69
CA ILE A 149 13.95 -0.94 -2.29
C ILE A 149 12.87 -1.77 -1.59
N TYR A 150 11.69 -1.86 -2.19
CA TYR A 150 10.57 -2.66 -1.67
C TYR A 150 10.86 -4.17 -1.76
N PRO A 151 11.29 -4.73 -2.92
CA PRO A 151 11.64 -6.14 -2.98
C PRO A 151 12.64 -6.61 -1.94
N MET A 152 13.63 -5.79 -1.60
CA MET A 152 14.65 -6.17 -0.62
C MET A 152 14.08 -6.30 0.80
N GLU A 153 13.23 -5.37 1.25
CA GLU A 153 12.59 -5.54 2.57
C GLU A 153 11.50 -6.61 2.57
N GLY A 154 10.81 -6.77 1.44
CA GLY A 154 9.94 -7.93 1.20
C GLY A 154 10.68 -9.27 1.33
N SER A 155 11.92 -9.35 0.84
CA SER A 155 12.78 -10.53 0.95
C SER A 155 13.08 -10.91 2.40
N TRP A 156 13.30 -9.91 3.27
CA TRP A 156 13.58 -10.14 4.69
C TRP A 156 12.35 -10.46 5.54
N THR A 157 11.18 -10.11 5.01
CA THR A 157 9.91 -10.25 5.71
C THR A 157 9.18 -11.46 5.16
N TRP A 158 8.35 -11.31 4.13
CA TRP A 158 7.62 -12.43 3.52
C TRP A 158 8.51 -13.44 2.80
N GLY A 159 9.65 -13.01 2.26
CA GLY A 159 10.63 -13.92 1.65
C GLY A 159 11.40 -14.76 2.69
N GLY A 160 11.32 -14.43 3.98
CA GLY A 160 11.96 -15.17 5.07
C GLY A 160 13.49 -15.12 5.10
N ASN A 161 14.13 -14.33 4.23
CA ASN A 161 15.59 -14.19 4.23
C ASN A 161 16.07 -13.42 5.46
N SER A 162 17.28 -13.73 5.91
CA SER A 162 17.90 -12.95 7.00
C SER A 162 18.22 -11.51 6.57
N VAL A 163 17.96 -10.55 7.45
CA VAL A 163 18.29 -9.14 7.25
C VAL A 163 19.81 -9.00 7.18
N PHE A 164 20.33 -8.81 5.96
CA PHE A 164 21.77 -8.75 5.68
C PHE A 164 22.60 -9.93 6.23
N GLY A 165 22.01 -11.12 6.41
CA GLY A 165 22.73 -12.25 7.02
C GLY A 165 22.83 -12.20 8.54
N LEU A 166 22.16 -11.25 9.21
CA LEU A 166 22.35 -10.97 10.64
C LEU A 166 21.30 -11.59 11.55
N TYR A 167 20.01 -11.49 11.18
CA TYR A 167 18.88 -12.01 11.96
C TYR A 167 17.66 -12.28 11.07
N SER A 168 16.81 -13.21 11.47
CA SER A 168 15.49 -13.46 10.88
C SER A 168 14.42 -12.69 11.66
N LEU A 169 13.60 -11.89 10.97
CA LEU A 169 12.53 -11.13 11.62
C LEU A 169 11.47 -12.06 12.22
N GLY A 170 11.08 -13.09 11.47
CA GLY A 170 10.11 -14.08 11.92
C GLY A 170 10.67 -14.96 13.02
N ASP A 171 11.78 -15.66 12.75
CA ASP A 171 12.26 -16.73 13.65
C ASP A 171 12.90 -16.22 14.94
N ASP A 172 13.68 -15.13 14.88
CA ASP A 172 14.42 -14.65 16.06
C ASP A 172 13.58 -13.72 16.94
N PHE A 173 12.58 -13.04 16.36
CA PHE A 173 11.83 -11.99 17.07
C PHE A 173 10.31 -12.17 17.09
N GLY A 174 9.73 -13.09 16.31
CA GLY A 174 8.28 -13.25 16.20
C GLY A 174 7.62 -12.03 15.55
N PHE A 175 8.21 -11.52 14.47
CA PHE A 175 7.58 -10.51 13.62
C PHE A 175 6.54 -11.17 12.71
N LEU A 176 5.30 -10.68 12.76
CA LEU A 176 4.21 -11.09 11.88
C LEU A 176 3.54 -9.87 11.26
N ASP A 177 3.35 -9.92 9.94
CA ASP A 177 2.60 -8.93 9.18
C ASP A 177 1.87 -9.64 8.05
N PHE A 178 0.59 -9.92 8.27
CA PHE A 178 -0.20 -10.84 7.45
C PHE A 178 -0.32 -10.40 5.99
N ALA A 179 -0.78 -9.16 5.74
CA ALA A 179 -0.96 -8.61 4.41
C ALA A 179 -0.20 -7.29 4.18
N GLY A 180 0.57 -6.78 5.16
CA GLY A 180 1.51 -5.68 4.94
C GLY A 180 1.13 -4.32 5.52
N SER A 181 0.76 -4.22 6.82
CA SER A 181 0.70 -2.90 7.48
C SER A 181 2.07 -2.24 7.59
N GLY A 182 3.09 -3.05 7.85
CA GLY A 182 4.49 -2.67 7.78
C GLY A 182 4.99 -2.75 6.35
N ILE A 183 4.92 -3.95 5.77
CA ILE A 183 5.60 -4.33 4.54
C ILE A 183 5.10 -3.49 3.35
N VAL A 184 3.81 -3.22 3.23
CA VAL A 184 3.28 -2.39 2.13
C VAL A 184 3.10 -0.94 2.57
N HIS A 185 2.29 -0.75 3.61
CA HIS A 185 1.80 0.58 3.94
C HIS A 185 2.89 1.45 4.58
N MET A 186 3.55 0.96 5.62
CA MET A 186 4.61 1.71 6.26
C MET A 186 5.86 1.86 5.36
N ALA A 187 6.20 0.85 4.55
CA ALA A 187 7.25 0.97 3.53
C ALA A 187 6.93 2.10 2.53
N GLY A 188 5.75 2.09 1.91
CA GLY A 188 5.32 3.15 1.00
C GLY A 188 5.32 4.53 1.67
N ALA A 189 4.85 4.62 2.93
CA ALA A 189 4.85 5.86 3.70
C ALA A 189 6.26 6.34 4.09
N ALA A 190 7.20 5.43 4.38
CA ALA A 190 8.60 5.77 4.66
C ALA A 190 9.30 6.35 3.42
N ALA A 191 9.06 5.74 2.25
CA ALA A 191 9.52 6.25 0.96
C ALA A 191 8.91 7.64 0.64
N ALA A 192 7.60 7.80 0.91
CA ALA A 192 6.88 9.05 0.75
C ALA A 192 7.43 10.14 1.67
N LEU A 193 7.66 9.83 2.94
CA LEU A 193 8.20 10.76 3.93
C LEU A 193 9.59 11.27 3.52
N ALA A 194 10.47 10.37 3.05
CA ALA A 194 11.77 10.76 2.51
C ALA A 194 11.64 11.76 1.34
N GLY A 195 10.70 11.50 0.43
CA GLY A 195 10.39 12.39 -0.69
C GLY A 195 9.85 13.75 -0.23
N VAL A 196 8.86 13.77 0.66
CA VAL A 196 8.22 15.00 1.18
C VAL A 196 9.22 15.91 1.90
N ILE A 197 10.15 15.34 2.68
CA ILE A 197 11.20 16.11 3.37
C ILE A 197 12.09 16.86 2.37
N LEU A 198 12.49 16.21 1.28
CA LEU A 198 13.37 16.81 0.28
C LEU A 198 12.65 17.74 -0.69
N LEU A 199 11.37 17.46 -0.96
CA LEU A 199 10.53 18.18 -1.91
C LEU A 199 9.92 19.46 -1.32
N GLY A 200 9.63 19.44 -0.03
CA GLY A 200 9.04 20.54 0.71
C GLY A 200 7.55 20.77 0.43
N ALA A 201 6.95 21.67 1.21
CA ALA A 201 5.52 21.92 1.16
C ALA A 201 5.05 22.64 -0.12
N ARG A 202 3.79 22.44 -0.52
CA ARG A 202 3.16 23.23 -1.60
C ARG A 202 3.15 24.71 -1.23
N LYS A 203 3.37 25.56 -2.23
CA LYS A 203 3.37 27.00 -2.05
C LYS A 203 2.00 27.46 -1.53
N GLY A 204 2.02 28.30 -0.51
CA GLY A 204 0.81 28.83 0.12
C GLY A 204 0.18 27.93 1.19
N LYS A 205 0.59 26.67 1.36
CA LYS A 205 0.05 25.77 2.40
C LYS A 205 0.38 26.25 3.82
N TYR A 206 1.60 26.75 4.05
CA TYR A 206 2.04 27.26 5.35
C TYR A 206 2.45 28.73 5.25
N GLY A 207 1.87 29.58 6.10
CA GLY A 207 2.17 31.01 6.18
C GLY A 207 3.47 31.33 6.92
N ALA A 208 3.93 32.57 6.80
CA ALA A 208 5.16 33.05 7.45
C ALA A 208 5.10 32.96 8.98
N ASN A 209 3.91 33.10 9.58
CA ASN A 209 3.72 32.98 11.03
C ASN A 209 3.31 31.56 11.47
N GLY A 210 3.41 30.58 10.55
CA GLY A 210 3.05 29.18 10.83
C GLY A 210 1.56 28.88 10.67
N GLU A 211 0.76 29.77 10.08
CA GLU A 211 -0.65 29.47 9.80
C GLU A 211 -0.76 28.31 8.79
N VAL A 212 -1.64 27.35 9.06
CA VAL A 212 -1.98 26.28 8.11
C VAL A 212 -3.14 26.75 7.25
N LYS A 213 -2.93 26.85 5.93
CA LYS A 213 -3.96 27.20 4.95
C LYS A 213 -4.41 25.92 4.23
N PRO A 214 -5.64 25.42 4.47
CA PRO A 214 -6.13 24.24 3.78
C PRO A 214 -6.13 24.45 2.26
N ILE A 215 -5.69 23.43 1.52
CA ILE A 215 -5.80 23.36 0.07
C ILE A 215 -6.89 22.33 -0.23
N PRO A 216 -8.11 22.75 -0.61
CA PRO A 216 -9.22 21.82 -0.84
C PRO A 216 -9.02 21.03 -2.13
N GLY A 217 -9.51 19.79 -2.12
CA GLY A 217 -9.55 18.93 -3.31
C GLY A 217 -10.61 19.36 -4.32
N ALA A 218 -10.42 18.92 -5.57
CA ALA A 218 -11.26 19.28 -6.70
C ALA A 218 -12.62 18.58 -6.72
N ASN A 219 -12.72 17.35 -6.22
CA ASN A 219 -13.89 16.50 -6.45
C ASN A 219 -14.08 15.46 -5.34
N LEU A 220 -14.83 15.83 -4.29
CA LEU A 220 -15.14 14.93 -3.16
C LEU A 220 -15.96 13.68 -3.56
N PRO A 221 -16.87 13.72 -4.56
CA PRO A 221 -17.45 12.50 -5.10
C PRO A 221 -16.41 11.50 -5.64
N LEU A 222 -15.40 11.95 -6.40
CA LEU A 222 -14.31 11.08 -6.86
C LEU A 222 -13.48 10.55 -5.70
N ALA A 223 -13.17 11.39 -4.70
CA ALA A 223 -12.46 10.95 -3.51
C ALA A 223 -13.23 9.84 -2.76
N THR A 224 -14.55 9.98 -2.69
CA THR A 224 -15.44 9.00 -2.07
C THR A 224 -15.50 7.70 -2.88
N LEU A 225 -15.62 7.80 -4.21
CA LEU A 225 -15.60 6.64 -5.10
C LEU A 225 -14.27 5.88 -4.99
N GLY A 226 -13.15 6.60 -5.00
CA GLY A 226 -11.82 6.02 -4.81
C GLY A 226 -11.70 5.24 -3.52
N THR A 227 -12.19 5.81 -2.41
CA THR A 227 -12.21 5.13 -1.09
C THR A 227 -13.01 3.83 -1.11
N PHE A 228 -14.18 3.79 -1.72
CA PHE A 228 -14.96 2.55 -1.82
C PHE A 228 -14.33 1.51 -2.75
N ILE A 229 -13.68 1.94 -3.83
CA ILE A 229 -12.89 1.05 -4.69
C ILE A 229 -11.73 0.44 -3.92
N LEU A 230 -11.01 1.24 -3.14
CA LEU A 230 -9.92 0.76 -2.27
C LEU A 230 -10.44 -0.23 -1.22
N TRP A 231 -11.57 0.07 -0.58
CA TRP A 231 -12.23 -0.86 0.36
C TRP A 231 -12.56 -2.19 -0.31
N MET A 232 -13.17 -2.16 -1.49
CA MET A 232 -13.48 -3.39 -2.25
C MET A 232 -12.22 -4.18 -2.61
N GLY A 233 -11.17 -3.50 -3.10
CA GLY A 233 -9.91 -4.14 -3.44
C GLY A 233 -9.20 -4.75 -2.22
N TRP A 234 -9.40 -4.17 -1.03
CA TRP A 234 -8.83 -4.66 0.22
C TRP A 234 -9.32 -6.05 0.62
N PHE A 235 -10.49 -6.47 0.14
CA PHE A 235 -10.94 -7.85 0.29
C PHE A 235 -10.03 -8.82 -0.46
N GLY A 236 -9.57 -8.45 -1.67
CA GLY A 236 -8.53 -9.20 -2.37
C GLY A 236 -7.18 -9.12 -1.68
N PHE A 237 -6.83 -7.95 -1.14
CA PHE A 237 -5.56 -7.68 -0.49
C PHE A 237 -5.36 -8.54 0.77
N ASN A 238 -6.25 -8.40 1.74
CA ASN A 238 -6.17 -9.19 2.97
C ASN A 238 -6.59 -10.64 2.71
N GLY A 239 -7.70 -10.85 2.01
CA GLY A 239 -8.20 -12.19 1.72
C GLY A 239 -7.21 -13.09 1.01
N GLY A 240 -6.63 -12.58 -0.09
CA GLY A 240 -5.64 -13.31 -0.89
C GLY A 240 -4.40 -13.69 -0.08
N SER A 241 -4.09 -12.94 0.98
CA SER A 241 -2.95 -13.20 1.87
C SER A 241 -3.17 -14.37 2.84
N VAL A 242 -4.31 -15.07 2.79
CA VAL A 242 -4.43 -16.44 3.35
C VAL A 242 -3.60 -17.43 2.52
N LEU A 243 -3.31 -17.11 1.26
CA LEU A 243 -2.49 -17.89 0.32
C LEU A 243 -3.03 -19.28 -0.03
N LYS A 244 -4.19 -19.68 0.50
CA LYS A 244 -4.84 -20.97 0.24
C LYS A 244 -6.37 -20.82 0.33
N LEU A 245 -7.08 -21.55 -0.52
CA LEU A 245 -8.54 -21.65 -0.50
C LEU A 245 -9.03 -23.10 -0.56
N GLY A 246 -8.24 -24.00 -1.15
CA GLY A 246 -8.64 -25.36 -1.54
C GLY A 246 -8.93 -26.36 -0.41
N ASP A 247 -9.15 -25.90 0.82
CA ASP A 247 -9.59 -26.70 1.96
C ASP A 247 -10.60 -25.95 2.86
N MET A 248 -11.30 -26.68 3.73
CA MET A 248 -12.36 -26.11 4.57
C MET A 248 -11.84 -25.12 5.62
N ALA A 249 -10.65 -25.33 6.18
CA ALA A 249 -10.09 -24.46 7.19
C ALA A 249 -9.69 -23.12 6.56
N SER A 250 -8.97 -23.16 5.45
CA SER A 250 -8.56 -22.01 4.65
C SER A 250 -9.75 -21.22 4.13
N ALA A 251 -10.80 -21.89 3.63
CA ALA A 251 -12.03 -21.22 3.19
C ALA A 251 -12.73 -20.45 4.33
N ASN A 252 -12.80 -21.04 5.53
CA ASN A 252 -13.34 -20.35 6.71
C ASN A 252 -12.44 -19.19 7.16
N ALA A 253 -11.11 -19.36 7.09
CA ALA A 253 -10.15 -18.30 7.40
C ALA A 253 -10.30 -17.11 6.45
N VAL A 254 -10.40 -17.34 5.14
CA VAL A 254 -10.69 -16.31 4.13
C VAL A 254 -11.97 -15.55 4.47
N ALA A 255 -13.05 -16.26 4.79
CA ALA A 255 -14.32 -15.62 5.14
C ALA A 255 -14.21 -14.72 6.38
N MET A 256 -13.47 -15.17 7.40
CA MET A 256 -13.20 -14.37 8.61
C MET A 256 -12.32 -13.16 8.31
N VAL A 257 -11.29 -13.29 7.48
CA VAL A 257 -10.42 -12.19 7.06
C VAL A 257 -11.23 -11.11 6.33
N PHE A 258 -12.15 -11.49 5.43
CA PHE A 258 -13.04 -10.53 4.77
C PHE A 258 -13.94 -9.80 5.77
N LEU A 259 -14.54 -10.56 6.71
CA LEU A 259 -15.41 -10.01 7.75
C LEU A 259 -14.66 -9.00 8.63
N ASN A 260 -13.46 -9.36 9.10
CA ASN A 260 -12.63 -8.51 9.95
C ASN A 260 -12.12 -7.28 9.19
N THR A 261 -11.78 -7.43 7.91
CA THR A 261 -11.41 -6.31 7.03
C THR A 261 -12.54 -5.28 6.93
N ASN A 262 -13.77 -5.74 6.67
CA ASN A 262 -14.94 -4.86 6.62
C ASN A 262 -15.24 -4.21 7.98
N ALA A 263 -15.17 -4.99 9.05
CA ALA A 263 -15.46 -4.54 10.41
C ALA A 263 -14.48 -3.43 10.86
N ALA A 264 -13.18 -3.60 10.57
CA ALA A 264 -12.17 -2.60 10.89
C ALA A 264 -12.33 -1.31 10.08
N ALA A 265 -12.63 -1.40 8.78
CA ALA A 265 -12.93 -0.24 7.95
C ALA A 265 -14.13 0.57 8.49
N ALA A 266 -15.21 -0.12 8.87
CA ALA A 266 -16.37 0.50 9.50
C ALA A 266 -16.02 1.13 10.86
N GLY A 267 -15.22 0.44 11.68
CA GLY A 267 -14.68 0.98 12.93
C GLY A 267 -13.88 2.26 12.71
N GLY A 268 -13.00 2.29 11.71
CA GLY A 268 -12.17 3.44 11.35
C GLY A 268 -13.00 4.65 10.91
N VAL A 269 -14.03 4.44 10.08
CA VAL A 269 -15.02 5.48 9.74
C VAL A 269 -15.67 6.08 10.98
N ILE A 270 -16.16 5.23 11.89
CA ILE A 270 -16.85 5.67 13.11
C ILE A 270 -15.88 6.42 14.04
N GLY A 271 -14.68 5.89 14.26
CA GLY A 271 -13.66 6.51 15.10
C GLY A 271 -13.25 7.89 14.59
N ALA A 272 -12.97 8.01 13.29
CA ALA A 272 -12.62 9.28 12.66
C ALA A 272 -13.78 10.29 12.72
N LEU A 273 -15.02 9.86 12.45
CA LEU A 273 -16.21 10.71 12.55
C LEU A 273 -16.38 11.28 13.95
N ILE A 274 -16.29 10.44 14.99
CA ILE A 274 -16.46 10.85 16.38
C ILE A 274 -15.41 11.90 16.75
N ILE A 275 -14.14 11.64 16.45
CA ILE A 275 -13.05 12.57 16.78
C ILE A 275 -13.14 13.85 15.97
N ALA A 276 -13.44 13.79 14.67
CA ALA A 276 -13.66 14.98 13.85
C ALA A 276 -14.81 15.83 14.39
N LYS A 277 -15.91 15.20 14.84
CA LYS A 277 -17.03 15.91 15.48
C LYS A 277 -16.63 16.58 16.79
N ILE A 278 -15.84 15.92 17.63
CA ILE A 278 -15.35 16.46 18.90
C ILE A 278 -14.41 17.64 18.68
N LEU A 279 -13.44 17.51 17.76
CA LEU A 279 -12.40 18.52 17.55
C LEU A 279 -12.87 19.70 16.68
N PHE A 280 -13.72 19.45 15.69
CA PHE A 280 -14.09 20.44 14.67
C PHE A 280 -15.57 20.85 14.71
N GLY A 281 -16.40 20.21 15.54
CA GLY A 281 -17.85 20.48 15.67
C GLY A 281 -18.71 19.98 14.49
N LYS A 282 -18.08 19.51 13.40
CA LYS A 282 -18.73 19.09 12.16
C LYS A 282 -18.20 17.74 11.69
N ALA A 283 -19.00 17.06 10.87
CA ALA A 283 -18.50 15.91 10.13
C ALA A 283 -17.55 16.42 9.04
N ASP A 284 -16.36 15.83 8.95
CA ASP A 284 -15.39 16.14 7.91
C ASP A 284 -15.24 14.91 7.01
N LEU A 285 -15.67 15.03 5.75
CA LEU A 285 -15.65 13.91 4.82
C LEU A 285 -14.22 13.41 4.58
N THR A 286 -13.24 14.30 4.44
CA THR A 286 -11.85 13.88 4.17
C THR A 286 -11.26 13.08 5.33
N MET A 287 -11.57 13.47 6.57
CA MET A 287 -11.19 12.71 7.76
C MET A 287 -11.90 11.36 7.85
N ILE A 288 -13.17 11.29 7.44
CA ILE A 288 -13.95 10.05 7.42
C ILE A 288 -13.43 9.08 6.36
N LEU A 289 -13.12 9.57 5.15
CA LEU A 289 -12.52 8.76 4.07
C LEU A 289 -11.16 8.21 4.51
N ASN A 290 -10.30 9.06 5.07
CA ASN A 290 -9.03 8.62 5.65
C ASN A 290 -9.24 7.69 6.86
N GLY A 291 -10.32 7.84 7.62
CA GLY A 291 -10.72 6.92 8.68
C GLY A 291 -11.04 5.52 8.17
N ALA A 292 -11.76 5.40 7.04
CA ALA A 292 -12.00 4.12 6.40
C ALA A 292 -10.69 3.43 5.99
N LEU A 293 -9.81 4.16 5.32
CA LEU A 293 -8.51 3.66 4.88
C LEU A 293 -7.60 3.32 6.07
N ALA A 294 -7.61 4.14 7.13
CA ALA A 294 -6.89 3.85 8.36
C ALA A 294 -7.40 2.58 9.04
N GLY A 295 -8.71 2.35 9.05
CA GLY A 295 -9.29 1.09 9.56
C GLY A 295 -8.82 -0.12 8.78
N LEU A 296 -8.79 -0.01 7.44
CA LEU A 296 -8.28 -1.04 6.55
C LEU A 296 -6.78 -1.30 6.76
N VAL A 297 -5.95 -0.26 6.79
CA VAL A 297 -4.50 -0.37 7.07
C VAL A 297 -4.26 -1.00 8.45
N ALA A 298 -4.99 -0.57 9.49
CA ALA A 298 -4.76 -1.06 10.85
C ALA A 298 -4.98 -2.57 11.01
N ILE A 299 -5.89 -3.16 10.23
CA ILE A 299 -6.21 -4.59 10.33
C ILE A 299 -5.36 -5.44 9.38
N THR A 300 -4.69 -4.85 8.39
CA THR A 300 -3.90 -5.55 7.38
C THR A 300 -2.83 -6.47 7.97
N ALA A 301 -2.24 -6.15 9.14
CA ALA A 301 -1.17 -6.96 9.73
C ALA A 301 -1.65 -8.22 10.46
N GLY A 302 -2.93 -8.31 10.79
CA GLY A 302 -3.49 -9.48 11.47
C GLY A 302 -5.02 -9.52 11.40
N PRO A 303 -5.61 -9.64 10.20
CA PRO A 303 -7.06 -9.73 10.03
C PRO A 303 -7.61 -11.14 10.34
N ASP A 304 -6.74 -12.13 10.52
CA ASP A 304 -7.03 -13.55 10.68
C ASP A 304 -7.32 -13.95 12.13
N THR A 305 -6.66 -13.33 13.12
CA THR A 305 -6.77 -13.69 14.54
C THR A 305 -7.87 -12.98 15.36
N PRO A 306 -8.27 -11.71 15.11
CA PRO A 306 -9.25 -11.04 15.95
C PRO A 306 -10.68 -11.54 15.71
N SER A 307 -11.57 -11.35 16.70
CA SER A 307 -13.01 -11.40 16.45
C SER A 307 -13.48 -10.15 15.69
N PRO A 308 -14.64 -10.17 15.02
CA PRO A 308 -15.15 -8.99 14.29
C PRO A 308 -15.31 -7.74 15.16
N LEU A 309 -15.67 -7.92 16.44
CA LEU A 309 -15.74 -6.81 17.38
C LEU A 309 -14.34 -6.24 17.68
N VAL A 310 -13.35 -7.11 17.90
CA VAL A 310 -11.97 -6.68 18.15
C VAL A 310 -11.38 -5.99 16.91
N ALA A 311 -11.63 -6.54 15.71
CA ALA A 311 -11.25 -5.91 14.45
C ALA A 311 -11.87 -4.51 14.29
N THR A 312 -13.15 -4.35 14.66
CA THR A 312 -13.83 -3.04 14.69
C THR A 312 -13.11 -2.06 15.62
N LEU A 313 -12.68 -2.51 16.81
CA LEU A 313 -11.99 -1.66 17.78
C LEU A 313 -10.57 -1.29 17.32
N ILE A 314 -9.83 -2.23 16.71
CA ILE A 314 -8.52 -1.96 16.10
C ILE A 314 -8.67 -0.89 15.00
N GLY A 315 -9.66 -1.06 14.13
CA GLY A 315 -9.96 -0.10 13.09
C GLY A 315 -10.38 1.27 13.63
N ALA A 316 -11.23 1.31 14.67
CA ALA A 316 -11.64 2.54 15.33
C ALA A 316 -10.45 3.29 15.95
N ALA A 317 -9.51 2.58 16.58
CA ALA A 317 -8.26 3.17 17.05
C ALA A 317 -7.44 3.76 15.88
N GLY A 318 -7.35 3.06 14.75
CA GLY A 318 -6.73 3.59 13.52
C GLY A 318 -7.42 4.87 13.02
N GLY A 319 -8.75 4.90 12.98
CA GLY A 319 -9.54 6.07 12.60
C GLY A 319 -9.38 7.27 13.55
N VAL A 320 -9.18 7.02 14.85
CA VAL A 320 -8.83 8.07 15.81
C VAL A 320 -7.42 8.60 15.55
N LEU A 321 -6.45 7.69 15.40
CA LEU A 321 -5.03 8.01 15.23
C LEU A 321 -4.77 8.81 13.95
N VAL A 322 -5.43 8.48 12.84
CA VAL A 322 -5.20 9.18 11.57
C VAL A 322 -5.57 10.66 11.65
N VAL A 323 -6.66 11.01 12.35
CA VAL A 323 -7.07 12.42 12.51
C VAL A 323 -6.01 13.21 13.28
N PHE A 324 -5.51 12.66 14.38
CA PHE A 324 -4.44 13.31 15.14
C PHE A 324 -3.12 13.38 14.37
N SER A 325 -2.79 12.32 13.63
CA SER A 325 -1.60 12.25 12.79
C SER A 325 -1.61 13.33 11.71
N ILE A 326 -2.72 13.51 10.97
CA ILE A 326 -2.84 14.56 9.94
C ILE A 326 -2.63 15.96 10.55
N ILE A 327 -3.25 16.23 11.70
CA ILE A 327 -3.08 17.52 12.41
C ILE A 327 -1.60 17.71 12.83
N ALA A 328 -0.94 16.65 13.29
CA ALA A 328 0.47 16.70 13.69
C ALA A 328 1.40 16.95 12.50
N MET A 329 1.17 16.27 11.36
CA MET A 329 1.93 16.49 10.12
C MET A 329 1.88 17.94 9.67
N ASP A 330 0.69 18.57 9.73
CA ASP A 330 0.53 19.99 9.43
C ASP A 330 1.30 20.90 10.40
N LYS A 331 1.38 20.55 11.69
CA LYS A 331 2.20 21.28 12.68
C LYS A 331 3.70 21.16 12.39
N PHE A 332 4.14 20.02 11.87
CA PHE A 332 5.53 19.82 11.44
C PHE A 332 5.82 20.39 10.05
N LYS A 333 4.84 21.04 9.40
CA LYS A 333 4.95 21.59 8.05
C LYS A 333 5.31 20.54 7.00
N MET A 334 4.89 19.30 7.22
CA MET A 334 5.02 18.20 6.26
C MET A 334 3.73 18.12 5.44
N ASP A 335 3.76 18.71 4.26
CA ASP A 335 2.59 18.77 3.38
C ASP A 335 2.45 17.50 2.54
N ASP A 336 1.46 16.71 2.95
CA ASP A 336 0.96 15.51 2.31
C ASP A 336 -0.48 15.77 1.82
N PRO A 337 -0.69 15.91 0.49
CA PRO A 337 -1.97 16.30 -0.08
C PRO A 337 -3.16 15.42 0.28
N VAL A 338 -2.93 14.11 0.46
CA VAL A 338 -4.01 13.14 0.69
C VAL A 338 -3.99 12.55 2.10
N GLY A 339 -2.95 12.81 2.89
CA GLY A 339 -2.74 12.22 4.21
C GLY A 339 -2.20 10.79 4.16
N ALA A 340 -1.53 10.42 3.06
CA ALA A 340 -0.97 9.10 2.81
C ALA A 340 -0.01 8.64 3.92
N ILE A 341 0.90 9.49 4.39
CA ILE A 341 1.87 9.19 5.45
C ILE A 341 1.14 8.91 6.78
N SER A 342 0.07 9.64 7.07
CA SER A 342 -0.75 9.42 8.26
C SER A 342 -1.51 8.09 8.19
N VAL A 343 -2.19 7.82 7.07
CA VAL A 343 -2.96 6.60 6.84
C VAL A 343 -2.07 5.36 6.79
N HIS A 344 -0.93 5.44 6.10
CA HIS A 344 -0.13 4.25 5.81
C HIS A 344 1.07 4.09 6.75
N GLY A 345 1.70 5.20 7.18
CA GLY A 345 2.87 5.16 8.06
C GLY A 345 2.48 5.03 9.53
N VAL A 346 1.77 6.03 10.06
CA VAL A 346 1.41 6.06 11.48
C VAL A 346 0.42 4.94 11.83
N VAL A 347 -0.61 4.76 11.00
CA VAL A 347 -1.59 3.69 11.26
C VAL A 347 -1.06 2.31 10.83
N GLY A 348 -0.13 2.23 9.87
CA GLY A 348 0.59 0.98 9.58
C GLY A 348 1.40 0.49 10.77
N LEU A 349 2.11 1.39 11.46
CA LEU A 349 2.78 1.07 12.72
C LEU A 349 1.79 0.63 13.81
N TRP A 350 0.63 1.29 13.92
CA TRP A 350 -0.44 0.84 14.83
C TRP A 350 -0.91 -0.57 14.48
N GLY A 351 -1.13 -0.88 13.20
CA GLY A 351 -1.54 -2.21 12.76
C GLY A 351 -0.54 -3.29 13.17
N LEU A 352 0.76 -3.05 12.98
CA LEU A 352 1.81 -3.95 13.47
C LEU A 352 1.72 -4.15 14.99
N LEU A 353 1.57 -3.08 15.76
CA LEU A 353 1.49 -3.17 17.22
C LEU A 353 0.17 -3.77 17.72
N ALA A 354 -0.85 -3.86 16.87
CA ALA A 354 -2.11 -4.51 17.21
C ALA A 354 -2.05 -6.04 17.07
N VAL A 355 -1.12 -6.58 16.27
CA VAL A 355 -1.00 -8.04 16.04
C VAL A 355 -0.86 -8.84 17.35
N PRO A 356 0.06 -8.50 18.28
CA PRO A 356 0.26 -9.27 19.52
C PRO A 356 -0.91 -9.17 20.51
N LEU A 357 -1.92 -8.32 20.23
CA LEU A 357 -3.14 -8.25 21.05
C LEU A 357 -4.04 -9.48 20.84
N THR A 358 -3.91 -10.16 19.70
CA THR A 358 -4.78 -11.30 19.35
C THR A 358 -4.02 -12.50 18.80
N ASN A 359 -2.75 -12.35 18.43
CA ASN A 359 -1.90 -13.44 17.98
C ASN A 359 -0.73 -13.62 18.96
N SER A 360 -0.68 -14.75 19.66
CA SER A 360 0.38 -15.07 20.63
C SER A 360 1.73 -15.41 20.01
N ASP A 361 1.75 -15.72 18.70
CA ASP A 361 2.97 -16.06 17.97
C ASP A 361 3.74 -14.78 17.58
N ALA A 362 3.05 -13.63 17.58
CA ALA A 362 3.68 -12.32 17.44
C ALA A 362 4.16 -11.78 18.78
N SER A 363 5.29 -11.07 18.78
CA SER A 363 5.78 -10.35 19.96
C SER A 363 5.84 -8.84 19.73
N PHE A 364 5.49 -8.02 20.73
CA PHE A 364 5.64 -6.56 20.63
C PHE A 364 7.07 -6.13 20.26
N THR A 365 8.07 -6.86 20.76
CA THR A 365 9.47 -6.59 20.42
C THR A 365 9.73 -6.90 18.95
N GLY A 366 9.24 -8.02 18.43
CA GLY A 366 9.34 -8.36 17.01
C GLY A 366 8.64 -7.37 16.10
N GLN A 367 7.43 -6.94 16.46
CA GLN A 367 6.72 -5.89 15.72
C GLN A 367 7.52 -4.59 15.66
N LEU A 368 8.16 -4.18 16.76
CA LEU A 368 9.00 -2.98 16.79
C LEU A 368 10.31 -3.14 16.01
N VAL A 369 10.97 -4.30 16.10
CA VAL A 369 12.21 -4.59 15.34
C VAL A 369 11.92 -4.66 13.85
N GLY A 370 10.85 -5.34 13.43
CA GLY A 370 10.39 -5.37 12.04
C GLY A 370 10.02 -3.97 11.56
N ALA A 371 9.25 -3.22 12.35
CA ALA A 371 8.90 -1.84 11.98
C ALA A 371 10.12 -0.94 11.80
N ALA A 372 11.10 -1.02 12.72
CA ALA A 372 12.33 -0.27 12.62
C ALA A 372 13.16 -0.69 11.40
N THR A 373 13.24 -2.00 11.12
CA THR A 373 13.97 -2.54 9.97
C THR A 373 13.38 -2.01 8.65
N ILE A 374 12.07 -2.14 8.46
CA ILE A 374 11.33 -1.67 7.29
C ILE A 374 11.50 -0.15 7.16
N PHE A 375 11.20 0.60 8.22
CA PHE A 375 11.25 2.06 8.19
C PHE A 375 12.65 2.57 7.86
N VAL A 376 13.68 2.09 8.57
CA VAL A 376 15.06 2.58 8.37
C VAL A 376 15.56 2.25 6.98
N TRP A 377 15.38 1.01 6.50
CA TRP A 377 15.81 0.62 5.17
C TRP A 377 15.14 1.45 4.08
N VAL A 378 13.81 1.48 4.09
CA VAL A 378 13.04 2.13 3.03
C VAL A 378 13.22 3.64 3.08
N PHE A 379 13.18 4.27 4.27
CA PHE A 379 13.39 5.69 4.42
C PHE A 379 14.80 6.12 3.97
N VAL A 380 15.86 5.50 4.50
CA VAL A 380 17.24 5.92 4.22
C VAL A 380 17.57 5.71 2.75
N THR A 381 17.23 4.55 2.18
CA THR A 381 17.52 4.26 0.77
C THR A 381 16.71 5.18 -0.14
N SER A 382 15.43 5.41 0.15
CA SER A 382 14.61 6.34 -0.62
C SER A 382 15.12 7.77 -0.50
N PHE A 383 15.57 8.21 0.68
CA PHE A 383 16.13 9.54 0.89
C PHE A 383 17.39 9.75 0.05
N ILE A 384 18.27 8.76 -0.03
CA ILE A 384 19.46 8.80 -0.88
C ILE A 384 19.05 8.94 -2.36
N VAL A 385 18.12 8.10 -2.84
CA VAL A 385 17.66 8.16 -4.25
C VAL A 385 17.03 9.51 -4.56
N TRP A 386 16.13 10.00 -3.70
CA TRP A 386 15.52 11.32 -3.87
C TRP A 386 16.54 12.45 -3.85
N ALA A 387 17.55 12.39 -2.98
CA ALA A 387 18.62 13.38 -2.92
C ALA A 387 19.45 13.38 -4.22
N VAL A 388 19.77 12.20 -4.76
CA VAL A 388 20.47 12.07 -6.05
C VAL A 388 19.62 12.65 -7.19
N LEU A 389 18.34 12.28 -7.29
CA LEU A 389 17.42 12.85 -8.30
C LEU A 389 17.32 14.37 -8.18
N LYS A 390 17.25 14.88 -6.94
CA LYS A 390 17.23 16.33 -6.67
C LYS A 390 18.49 17.03 -7.17
N MET A 391 19.66 16.42 -7.02
CA MET A 391 20.93 16.98 -7.50
C MET A 391 21.08 16.90 -9.03
N VAL A 392 20.60 15.83 -9.66
CA VAL A 392 20.83 15.57 -11.09
C VAL A 392 19.81 16.28 -11.99
N MET A 393 18.52 16.26 -11.63
CA MET A 393 17.44 16.79 -12.49
C MET A 393 16.46 17.73 -11.78
N GLY A 394 16.56 17.81 -10.45
CA GLY A 394 15.58 18.46 -9.60
C GLY A 394 14.30 17.63 -9.49
N ILE A 395 13.68 17.63 -8.31
CA ILE A 395 12.46 16.85 -8.03
C ILE A 395 11.19 17.70 -8.01
N ARG A 396 11.32 19.02 -7.94
CA ARG A 396 10.19 19.95 -7.89
C ARG A 396 10.05 20.71 -9.20
N VAL A 397 8.82 20.87 -9.69
CA VAL A 397 8.51 21.83 -10.75
C VAL A 397 8.86 23.26 -10.31
N THR A 398 8.97 24.18 -11.27
CA THR A 398 9.21 25.59 -10.98
C THR A 398 8.03 26.21 -10.24
N GLU A 399 8.25 27.37 -9.60
CA GLU A 399 7.16 28.07 -8.88
C GLU A 399 6.04 28.52 -9.82
N GLU A 400 6.38 28.88 -11.06
CA GLU A 400 5.42 29.25 -12.09
C GLU A 400 4.57 28.06 -12.53
N GLU A 401 5.20 26.91 -12.79
CA GLU A 401 4.49 25.66 -13.14
C GLU A 401 3.59 25.19 -11.99
N GLU A 402 4.05 25.25 -10.73
CA GLU A 402 3.21 24.91 -9.57
C GLU A 402 2.02 25.87 -9.42
N TYR A 403 2.21 27.15 -9.75
CA TYR A 403 1.15 28.16 -9.71
C TYR A 403 0.15 27.98 -10.86
N ALA A 404 0.61 27.69 -12.08
CA ALA A 404 -0.24 27.41 -13.24
C ALA A 404 -1.00 26.08 -13.09
N GLY A 405 -0.38 25.09 -12.46
CA GLY A 405 -0.88 23.72 -12.36
C GLY A 405 -0.05 22.76 -13.21
N VAL A 406 0.28 21.60 -12.63
CA VAL A 406 1.17 20.64 -13.29
C VAL A 406 0.52 19.91 -14.47
N ASP A 407 -0.81 20.01 -14.62
CA ASP A 407 -1.52 19.46 -15.78
C ASP A 407 -1.03 20.05 -17.10
N ILE A 408 -0.84 21.37 -17.15
CA ILE A 408 -0.37 22.05 -18.36
C ILE A 408 1.11 21.82 -18.58
N SER A 409 1.92 21.97 -17.53
CA SER A 409 3.39 21.90 -17.68
C SER A 409 3.90 20.49 -17.96
N GLU A 410 3.33 19.46 -17.32
CA GLU A 410 3.80 18.08 -17.43
C GLU A 410 2.98 17.25 -18.42
N CYS A 411 1.68 17.55 -18.62
CA CYS A 411 0.78 16.76 -19.46
C CYS A 411 0.23 17.51 -20.68
N GLY A 412 0.35 18.84 -20.74
CA GLY A 412 -0.13 19.66 -21.85
C GLY A 412 -1.66 19.72 -21.98
N MET A 413 -2.42 19.26 -20.98
CA MET A 413 -3.89 19.24 -21.03
C MET A 413 -4.53 19.23 -19.64
N GLU A 414 -5.65 19.95 -19.51
CA GLU A 414 -6.44 20.01 -18.28
C GLU A 414 -7.49 18.90 -18.22
N ALA A 415 -7.80 18.43 -17.01
CA ALA A 415 -8.85 17.43 -16.81
C ALA A 415 -10.27 18.00 -16.95
N TYR A 416 -10.43 19.32 -16.75
CA TYR A 416 -11.74 19.99 -16.66
C TYR A 416 -11.84 21.24 -17.56
N PRO A 417 -11.71 21.10 -18.89
CA PRO A 417 -11.57 22.23 -19.81
C PRO A 417 -12.77 23.18 -19.85
N GLU A 418 -13.95 22.74 -19.42
CA GLU A 418 -15.16 23.58 -19.38
C GLU A 418 -15.40 24.24 -18.01
N PHE A 419 -14.60 23.92 -16.98
CA PHE A 419 -14.76 24.42 -15.61
C PHE A 419 -13.58 25.27 -15.14
N THR A 420 -12.52 25.40 -15.94
CA THR A 420 -11.37 26.28 -15.72
C THR A 420 -11.64 27.66 -16.33
N ASN A 421 -12.43 28.49 -15.66
CA ASN A 421 -12.49 29.92 -16.02
C ASN A 421 -11.17 30.58 -15.61
N SER A 422 -10.33 30.88 -16.61
CA SER A 422 -9.10 31.68 -16.47
C SER A 422 -9.37 33.05 -15.84
#